data_AF-A0A067DY21-F1
#
_entry.id   AF-A0A067DY21-F1
#
_cell.length_a   1.000
_cell.length_b   1.000
_cell.length_c   1.000
_cell.angle_alpha   90.00
_cell.angle_beta   90.00
_cell.angle_gamma   90.00
#
_symmetry.space_group_name_H-M   'P 1'
#
loop_
_entity.id
_entity.type
_entity.pdbx_description
1 polymer ?
#
loop_
_entity_poly.entity_id
_entity_poly.type
_entity_poly.pdbx_seq_one_letter_code
_entity_poly.pdbx_strand_id
1 'polypeptide(L)'
;MASTEPWLMENGSVKVLSKEIRHGRTAHNMSSSSLRKKSDLTLVSKIRFPCLRRCLANIQEVILGTKLSVLFPAIPLAIIGQCFGFAEPWVFALSLLGLTPLAERVSFLTEQIAFYTGPTVGGLLNATCGNATELIIAIFALYGRKIDVVKYSLLGSILSNLLLVLGTSLFCGGIANLRKEQKYDRKQADVNSLLLLLALLCHMLPLLFKYAAASSDITAKATLQLSRASSIVMLIGYFAYLVFQLWTHREFFEAQE
;
A
#
# COMPACT_ATOMS: atom_id res chain seq x y z
N MET A 1 9.78 -49.69 -30.55
CA MET A 1 8.99 -49.54 -31.78
C MET A 1 8.17 -48.28 -31.65
N ALA A 2 8.58 -47.24 -32.38
CA ALA A 2 7.91 -45.96 -32.45
C ALA A 2 6.67 -46.07 -33.35
N SER A 3 5.56 -45.46 -32.94
CA SER A 3 4.40 -45.19 -33.79
C SER A 3 4.23 -43.68 -33.90
N THR A 4 4.79 -43.16 -34.99
CA THR A 4 4.67 -41.81 -35.52
C THR A 4 3.33 -41.69 -36.24
N GLU A 5 2.53 -40.67 -35.95
CA GLU A 5 1.43 -40.24 -36.83
C GLU A 5 1.64 -38.79 -37.29
N PRO A 6 1.15 -38.43 -38.49
CA PRO A 6 1.85 -37.51 -39.39
C PRO A 6 1.35 -36.06 -39.34
N TRP A 7 2.30 -35.16 -39.51
CA TRP A 7 2.10 -33.72 -39.68
C TRP A 7 1.54 -33.42 -41.08
N LEU A 8 0.30 -32.92 -41.15
CA LEU A 8 -0.24 -32.24 -42.34
C LEU A 8 -0.05 -30.74 -42.18
N MET A 9 0.94 -30.20 -42.89
CA MET A 9 1.20 -28.77 -43.07
C MET A 9 0.46 -28.29 -44.31
N GLU A 10 -0.49 -27.37 -44.15
CA GLU A 10 -0.98 -26.54 -45.25
C GLU A 10 -1.25 -25.11 -44.76
N ASN A 11 -0.51 -24.16 -45.34
CA ASN A 11 -0.69 -22.70 -45.29
C ASN A 11 -0.45 -21.94 -43.95
N GLY A 12 0.83 -21.75 -43.66
CA GLY A 12 1.46 -20.41 -43.62
C GLY A 12 0.65 -19.21 -43.12
N SER A 13 0.42 -19.10 -41.82
CA SER A 13 0.73 -17.88 -41.05
C SER A 13 0.63 -18.20 -39.56
N VAL A 14 1.76 -18.10 -38.88
CA VAL A 14 1.85 -18.24 -37.42
C VAL A 14 1.02 -17.10 -36.83
N LYS A 15 -0.22 -17.39 -36.39
CA LYS A 15 -0.88 -16.56 -35.38
C LYS A 15 -0.02 -16.67 -34.13
N VAL A 16 0.93 -15.74 -34.01
CA VAL A 16 1.50 -15.32 -32.74
C VAL A 16 0.29 -14.88 -31.91
N LEU A 17 -0.28 -15.85 -31.19
CA LEU A 17 -1.06 -15.60 -30.01
C LEU A 17 -0.10 -14.81 -29.12
N SER A 18 -0.21 -13.49 -29.17
CA SER A 18 0.51 -12.59 -28.29
C SER A 18 0.01 -12.93 -26.90
N LYS A 19 0.69 -13.92 -26.30
CA LYS A 19 0.67 -14.25 -24.90
C LYS A 19 1.30 -13.03 -24.26
N GLU A 20 0.47 -12.00 -24.11
CA GLU A 20 0.81 -10.78 -23.41
C GLU A 20 1.41 -11.24 -22.08
N ILE A 21 2.68 -10.91 -21.90
CA ILE A 21 3.52 -11.36 -20.79
C ILE A 21 2.91 -10.78 -19.52
N ARG A 22 1.93 -11.48 -18.95
CA ARG A 22 1.38 -11.22 -17.63
C ARG A 22 2.42 -11.70 -16.62
N HIS A 23 3.42 -10.86 -16.40
CA HIS A 23 4.26 -10.94 -15.21
C HIS A 23 3.36 -11.08 -13.98
N GLY A 24 3.65 -12.06 -13.12
CA GLY A 24 2.89 -12.35 -11.91
C GLY A 24 2.67 -11.09 -11.09
N ARG A 25 1.43 -10.60 -11.07
CA ARG A 25 1.05 -9.40 -10.31
C ARG A 25 0.73 -9.83 -8.89
N THR A 26 1.56 -9.41 -7.93
CA THR A 26 1.23 -9.46 -6.51
C THR A 26 -0.06 -8.66 -6.25
N ALA A 27 -0.80 -8.94 -5.17
CA ALA A 27 -2.09 -8.29 -4.88
C ALA A 27 -2.01 -6.74 -4.87
N HIS A 28 -0.84 -6.18 -4.51
CA HIS A 28 -0.54 -4.76 -4.59
C HIS A 28 -0.60 -4.21 -6.04
N ASN A 29 0.00 -4.94 -7.00
CA ASN A 29 -0.01 -4.61 -8.44
C ASN A 29 -1.42 -4.70 -9.08
N MET A 30 -2.33 -5.48 -8.50
CA MET A 30 -3.72 -5.58 -9.00
C MET A 30 -4.60 -4.43 -8.53
N SER A 31 -4.35 -3.88 -7.34
CA SER A 31 -5.15 -2.79 -6.79
C SER A 31 -4.99 -1.50 -7.63
N SER A 32 -3.74 -1.13 -7.95
CA SER A 32 -3.39 0.08 -8.71
C SER A 32 -3.89 0.03 -10.16
N SER A 33 -3.86 -1.14 -10.80
CA SER A 33 -4.32 -1.31 -12.19
C SER A 33 -5.86 -1.32 -12.34
N SER A 34 -6.61 -1.79 -11.33
CA SER A 34 -8.08 -1.82 -11.35
C SER A 34 -8.75 -0.43 -11.30
N LEU A 35 -8.03 0.55 -10.72
CA LEU A 35 -8.50 1.92 -10.57
C LEU A 35 -8.26 2.77 -11.83
N ARG A 36 -7.54 2.26 -12.84
CA ARG A 36 -7.15 3.03 -14.01
C ARG A 36 -8.30 3.15 -15.02
N LYS A 37 -8.65 4.40 -15.36
CA LYS A 37 -9.48 4.73 -16.52
C LYS A 37 -8.52 5.13 -17.64
N LYS A 38 -8.67 4.56 -18.86
CA LYS A 38 -8.02 5.12 -20.06
C LYS A 38 -8.58 6.54 -20.23
N SER A 39 -7.81 7.54 -19.85
CA SER A 39 -8.22 8.95 -19.96
C SER A 39 -8.02 9.39 -21.41
N ASP A 40 -9.07 9.95 -22.00
CA ASP A 40 -9.04 10.41 -23.39
C ASP A 40 -7.98 11.50 -23.58
N LEU A 41 -7.08 11.24 -24.51
CA LEU A 41 -5.84 11.97 -24.82
C LEU A 41 -6.08 13.37 -25.43
N THR A 42 -7.28 13.94 -25.25
CA THR A 42 -7.80 15.07 -26.02
C THR A 42 -7.36 16.44 -25.49
N LEU A 43 -7.01 16.56 -24.21
CA LEU A 43 -6.60 17.84 -23.58
C LEU A 43 -5.17 18.28 -23.94
N VAL A 44 -4.24 17.35 -24.22
CA VAL A 44 -2.81 17.65 -24.46
C VAL A 44 -2.49 17.83 -25.96
N SER A 45 -3.50 17.70 -26.84
CA SER A 45 -3.33 17.76 -28.29
C SER A 45 -2.90 19.13 -28.84
N LYS A 46 -2.99 20.21 -28.05
CA LYS A 46 -2.76 21.59 -28.50
C LYS A 46 -1.35 22.15 -28.28
N ILE A 47 -0.39 21.35 -27.79
CA ILE A 47 0.93 21.84 -27.37
C ILE A 47 1.99 21.68 -28.48
N ARG A 48 2.70 22.77 -28.79
CA ARG A 48 3.61 22.92 -29.95
C ARG A 48 4.96 22.17 -29.81
N PHE A 49 5.36 21.79 -28.59
CA PHE A 49 6.63 21.08 -28.33
C PHE A 49 6.41 19.58 -28.04
N PRO A 50 7.03 18.65 -28.79
CA PRO A 50 6.76 17.21 -28.68
C PRO A 50 7.27 16.57 -27.38
N CYS A 51 8.40 17.04 -26.84
CA CYS A 51 8.91 16.56 -25.55
C CYS A 51 8.01 17.00 -24.39
N LEU A 52 7.65 18.29 -24.36
CA LEU A 52 6.75 18.86 -23.36
C LEU A 52 5.35 18.22 -23.43
N ARG A 53 4.86 17.94 -24.65
CA ARG A 53 3.59 17.23 -24.88
C ARG A 53 3.62 15.83 -24.27
N ARG A 54 4.70 15.06 -24.47
CA ARG A 54 4.86 13.73 -23.87
C ARG A 54 4.97 13.81 -22.35
N CYS A 55 5.75 14.75 -21.83
CA CYS A 55 5.89 14.96 -20.39
C CYS A 55 4.54 15.31 -19.73
N LEU A 56 3.80 16.27 -20.29
CA LEU A 56 2.49 16.67 -19.80
C LEU A 56 1.43 15.58 -19.98
N ALA A 57 1.47 14.82 -21.07
CA ALA A 57 0.57 13.68 -21.26
C ALA A 57 0.83 12.59 -20.20
N ASN A 58 2.10 12.29 -19.92
CA ASN A 58 2.48 11.34 -18.87
C ASN A 58 2.06 11.84 -17.48
N ILE A 59 2.31 13.12 -17.17
CA ILE A 59 1.90 13.72 -15.89
C ILE A 59 0.37 13.72 -15.76
N GLN A 60 -0.36 14.07 -16.83
CA GLN A 60 -1.82 14.03 -16.85
C GLN A 60 -2.34 12.61 -16.62
N GLU A 61 -1.78 11.60 -17.27
CA GLU A 61 -2.20 10.22 -17.08
C GLU A 61 -1.87 9.71 -15.67
N VAL A 62 -0.71 10.10 -15.13
CA VAL A 62 -0.30 9.79 -13.76
C VAL A 62 -1.17 10.49 -12.73
N ILE A 63 -1.71 11.68 -12.98
CA ILE A 63 -2.55 12.41 -12.02
C ILE A 63 -4.03 12.03 -12.19
N LEU A 64 -4.56 12.09 -13.41
CA LEU A 64 -5.99 11.93 -13.72
C LEU A 64 -6.38 10.51 -14.16
N GLY A 65 -5.43 9.59 -14.28
CA GLY A 65 -5.70 8.23 -14.75
C GLY A 65 -6.50 7.33 -13.80
N THR A 66 -6.80 7.74 -12.56
CA THR A 66 -7.51 6.88 -11.58
C THR A 66 -8.95 7.32 -11.33
N LYS A 67 -9.80 6.36 -10.94
CA LYS A 67 -11.17 6.64 -10.47
C LYS A 67 -11.19 7.56 -9.25
N LEU A 68 -10.13 7.51 -8.42
CA LEU A 68 -9.94 8.41 -7.28
C LEU A 68 -9.67 9.86 -7.68
N SER A 69 -9.37 10.13 -8.96
CA SER A 69 -9.13 11.50 -9.42
C SER A 69 -10.34 12.43 -9.24
N VAL A 70 -11.54 11.87 -9.09
CA VAL A 70 -12.77 12.60 -8.73
C VAL A 70 -12.63 13.34 -7.40
N LEU A 71 -11.71 12.93 -6.51
CA LEU A 71 -11.46 13.56 -5.23
C LEU A 71 -10.43 14.72 -5.30
N PHE A 72 -9.68 14.89 -6.40
CA PHE A 72 -8.71 16.00 -6.52
C PHE A 72 -9.30 17.40 -6.30
N PRO A 73 -10.53 17.72 -6.76
CA PRO A 73 -11.16 19.00 -6.47
C PRO A 73 -11.31 19.29 -4.96
N ALA A 74 -11.29 18.28 -4.08
CA ALA A 74 -11.35 18.50 -2.64
C ALA A 74 -10.15 19.31 -2.11
N ILE A 75 -8.98 19.25 -2.78
CA ILE A 75 -7.78 20.01 -2.38
C ILE A 75 -7.99 21.52 -2.52
N PRO A 76 -8.31 22.08 -3.71
CA PRO A 76 -8.58 23.51 -3.82
C PRO A 76 -9.82 23.91 -3.00
N LEU A 77 -10.84 23.04 -2.87
CA LEU A 77 -11.98 23.31 -2.00
C LEU A 77 -11.58 23.46 -0.52
N ALA A 78 -10.64 22.64 -0.02
CA ALA A 78 -10.13 22.76 1.35
C ALA A 78 -9.39 24.08 1.56
N ILE A 79 -8.54 24.48 0.59
CA ILE A 79 -7.79 25.75 0.64
C ILE A 79 -8.74 26.95 0.63
N ILE A 80 -9.72 26.93 -0.28
CA ILE A 80 -10.77 27.96 -0.37
C ILE A 80 -11.55 28.00 0.94
N GLY A 81 -11.99 26.85 1.47
CA GLY A 81 -12.69 26.77 2.75
C GLY A 81 -11.90 27.41 3.89
N GLN A 82 -10.59 27.17 3.96
CA GLN A 82 -9.71 27.80 4.95
C GLN A 82 -9.62 29.32 4.74
N CYS A 83 -9.44 29.80 3.51
CA CYS A 83 -9.33 31.22 3.20
C CYS A 83 -10.61 32.00 3.49
N PHE A 84 -11.79 31.40 3.27
CA PHE A 84 -13.09 32.02 3.52
C PHE A 84 -13.62 31.79 4.95
N GLY A 85 -12.85 31.14 5.83
CA GLY A 85 -13.22 30.94 7.23
C GLY A 85 -14.36 29.95 7.45
N PHE A 86 -14.45 28.89 6.64
CA PHE A 86 -15.41 27.81 6.86
C PHE A 86 -15.14 27.09 8.19
N ALA A 87 -16.16 26.43 8.74
CA ALA A 87 -15.98 25.73 10.01
C ALA A 87 -14.93 24.61 9.91
N GLU A 88 -14.08 24.51 10.93
CA GLU A 88 -12.95 23.57 11.02
C GLU A 88 -13.27 22.11 10.64
N PRO A 89 -14.43 21.52 11.01
CA PRO A 89 -14.75 20.14 10.63
C PRO A 89 -14.88 19.93 9.11
N TRP A 90 -15.37 20.95 8.38
CA TRP A 90 -15.52 20.89 6.93
C TRP A 90 -14.18 20.98 6.22
N VAL A 91 -13.32 21.90 6.68
CA VAL A 91 -11.96 22.02 6.12
C VAL A 91 -11.17 20.74 6.40
N PHE A 92 -11.31 20.16 7.59
CA PHE A 92 -10.71 18.88 7.94
C PHE A 92 -11.19 17.74 7.03
N ALA A 93 -12.51 17.60 6.83
CA ALA A 93 -13.08 16.57 5.97
C ALA A 93 -12.64 16.72 4.50
N LEU A 94 -12.65 17.94 3.97
CA LEU A 94 -12.17 18.22 2.61
C LEU A 94 -10.67 17.94 2.46
N SER A 95 -9.88 18.26 3.49
CA SER A 95 -8.44 17.96 3.51
C SER A 95 -8.19 16.44 3.49
N LEU A 96 -8.92 15.66 4.30
CA LEU A 96 -8.82 14.20 4.28
C LEU A 96 -9.22 13.61 2.92
N LEU A 97 -10.30 14.11 2.33
CA LEU A 97 -10.76 13.66 1.02
C LEU A 97 -9.74 14.00 -0.07
N GLY A 98 -9.11 15.17 -0.03
CA GLY A 98 -8.05 15.57 -0.95
C GLY A 98 -6.74 14.80 -0.76
N LEU A 99 -6.46 14.35 0.47
CA LEU A 99 -5.27 13.56 0.79
C LEU A 99 -5.38 12.12 0.26
N THR A 100 -6.59 11.57 0.18
CA THR A 100 -6.86 10.21 -0.31
C THR A 100 -6.27 9.93 -1.71
N PRO A 101 -6.57 10.70 -2.78
CA PRO A 101 -5.96 10.47 -4.09
C PRO A 101 -4.46 10.75 -4.09
N LEU A 102 -3.96 11.70 -3.30
CA LEU A 102 -2.52 11.98 -3.21
C LEU A 102 -1.75 10.78 -2.63
N ALA A 103 -2.28 10.17 -1.58
CA ALA A 103 -1.70 8.99 -0.95
C ALA A 103 -1.60 7.82 -1.95
N GLU A 104 -2.67 7.59 -2.71
CA GLU A 104 -2.68 6.56 -3.76
C GLU A 104 -1.63 6.85 -4.84
N ARG A 105 -1.47 8.11 -5.26
CA ARG A 105 -0.44 8.49 -6.24
C ARG A 105 0.98 8.27 -5.74
N VAL A 106 1.29 8.65 -4.51
CA VAL A 106 2.62 8.41 -3.92
C VAL A 106 2.93 6.91 -3.87
N SER A 107 1.96 6.09 -3.46
CA SER A 107 2.11 4.63 -3.45
C SER A 107 2.31 4.05 -4.86
N PHE A 108 1.52 4.50 -5.84
CA PHE A 108 1.65 4.08 -7.24
C PHE A 108 3.01 4.47 -7.84
N LEU A 109 3.47 5.70 -7.64
CA LEU A 109 4.80 6.13 -8.12
C LEU A 109 5.90 5.29 -7.49
N THR A 110 5.77 4.98 -6.20
CA THR A 110 6.72 4.12 -5.48
C THR A 110 6.80 2.74 -6.11
N GLU A 111 5.66 2.14 -6.44
CA GLU A 111 5.59 0.83 -7.10
C GLU A 111 6.26 0.87 -8.49
N GLN A 112 6.02 1.93 -9.26
CA GLN A 112 6.66 2.10 -10.56
C GLN A 112 8.18 2.28 -10.45
N ILE A 113 8.67 3.06 -9.49
CA ILE A 113 10.10 3.23 -9.26
C ILE A 113 10.71 1.90 -8.81
N ALA A 114 10.05 1.21 -7.88
CA ALA A 114 10.48 -0.08 -7.34
C ALA A 114 10.70 -1.12 -8.45
N PHE A 115 9.83 -1.13 -9.46
CA PHE A 115 9.94 -2.01 -10.63
C PHE A 115 11.24 -1.81 -11.42
N TYR A 116 11.77 -0.58 -11.49
CA TYR A 116 12.99 -0.26 -12.24
C TYR A 116 14.28 -0.25 -11.39
N THR A 117 14.20 -0.24 -10.06
CA THR A 117 15.37 -0.19 -9.15
C THR A 117 15.89 -1.55 -8.68
N GLY A 118 15.23 -2.65 -9.06
CA GLY A 118 15.60 -4.02 -8.68
C GLY A 118 15.03 -4.46 -7.32
N PRO A 119 15.04 -5.77 -7.00
CA PRO A 119 14.23 -6.34 -5.92
C PRO A 119 14.52 -5.78 -4.52
N THR A 120 15.80 -5.59 -4.17
CA THR A 120 16.19 -5.12 -2.82
C THR A 120 15.86 -3.65 -2.61
N VAL A 121 16.26 -2.78 -3.56
CA VAL A 121 15.98 -1.33 -3.49
C VAL A 121 14.49 -1.06 -3.66
N GLY A 122 13.82 -1.79 -4.57
CA GLY A 122 12.38 -1.69 -4.79
C GLY A 122 11.57 -2.17 -3.58
N GLY A 123 12.00 -3.25 -2.91
CA GLY A 123 11.39 -3.72 -1.68
C GLY A 123 11.51 -2.71 -0.54
N LEU A 124 12.68 -2.08 -0.38
CA LEU A 124 12.89 -1.03 0.62
C LEU A 124 12.07 0.23 0.29
N LEU A 125 12.01 0.64 -0.99
CA LEU A 125 11.18 1.75 -1.44
C LEU A 125 9.70 1.48 -1.14
N ASN A 126 9.19 0.29 -1.45
CA ASN A 126 7.80 -0.06 -1.16
C ASN A 126 7.52 -0.06 0.34
N ALA A 127 8.42 -0.63 1.15
CA ALA A 127 8.31 -0.63 2.61
C ALA A 127 8.24 0.78 3.22
N THR A 128 9.04 1.71 2.69
CA THR A 128 9.18 3.06 3.26
C THR A 128 8.17 4.04 2.65
N CYS A 129 8.15 4.15 1.33
CA CYS A 129 7.32 5.10 0.60
C CYS A 129 5.86 4.63 0.46
N GLY A 130 5.60 3.32 0.50
CA GLY A 130 4.23 2.78 0.53
C GLY A 130 3.44 3.21 1.77
N ASN A 131 4.13 3.38 2.90
CA ASN A 131 3.55 3.87 4.16
C ASN A 131 3.91 5.35 4.46
N ALA A 132 4.51 6.07 3.50
CA ALA A 132 5.01 7.42 3.75
C ALA A 132 3.91 8.39 4.16
N THR A 133 2.72 8.28 3.58
CA THR A 133 1.58 9.14 3.93
C THR A 133 1.24 9.04 5.42
N GLU A 134 1.17 7.81 5.96
CA GLU A 134 0.90 7.58 7.38
C GLU A 134 2.02 8.14 8.26
N LEU A 135 3.27 7.89 7.86
CA LEU A 135 4.44 8.39 8.59
C LEU A 135 4.49 9.93 8.63
N ILE A 136 4.22 10.59 7.49
CA ILE A 136 4.20 12.05 7.39
C ILE A 136 3.13 12.64 8.30
N ILE A 137 1.89 12.12 8.25
CA ILE A 137 0.79 12.58 9.11
C ILE A 137 1.14 12.36 10.59
N ALA A 138 1.70 11.20 10.93
CA ALA A 138 2.12 10.90 12.29
C ALA A 138 3.20 11.86 12.79
N ILE A 139 4.22 12.18 11.98
CA ILE A 139 5.28 13.12 12.34
C ILE A 139 4.71 14.53 12.57
N PHE A 140 3.84 15.03 11.68
CA PHE A 140 3.21 16.34 11.87
C PHE A 140 2.31 16.39 13.11
N ALA A 141 1.56 15.33 13.38
CA ALA A 141 0.75 15.23 14.59
C ALA A 141 1.61 15.18 15.85
N LEU A 142 2.74 14.46 15.84
CA LEU A 142 3.72 14.45 16.93
C LEU A 142 4.34 15.84 17.14
N TYR A 143 4.71 16.54 16.07
CA TYR A 143 5.23 17.91 16.13
C TYR A 143 4.22 18.86 16.80
N GLY A 144 2.93 18.71 16.47
CA GLY A 144 1.82 19.41 17.13
C GLY A 144 1.46 18.90 18.54
N ARG A 145 2.26 18.00 19.13
CA ARG A 145 2.02 17.33 20.42
C ARG A 145 0.69 16.58 20.51
N LYS A 146 0.11 16.18 19.37
CA LYS A 146 -1.14 15.39 19.28
C LYS A 146 -0.85 13.90 19.40
N ILE A 147 -0.28 13.49 20.55
CA ILE A 147 0.16 12.11 20.78
C ILE A 147 -1.00 11.11 20.66
N ASP A 148 -2.18 11.47 21.15
CA ASP A 148 -3.33 10.56 21.13
C ASP A 148 -3.87 10.35 19.70
N VAL A 149 -3.83 11.39 18.86
CA VAL A 149 -4.16 11.25 17.43
C VAL A 149 -3.23 10.25 16.76
N VAL A 150 -1.94 10.28 17.06
CA VAL A 150 -0.95 9.33 16.51
C VAL A 150 -1.23 7.92 16.99
N LYS A 151 -1.48 7.72 18.29
CA LYS A 151 -1.81 6.39 18.85
C LYS A 151 -3.06 5.80 18.20
N TYR A 152 -4.14 6.57 18.13
CA TYR A 152 -5.39 6.10 17.56
C TYR A 152 -5.28 5.88 16.05
N SER A 153 -4.50 6.71 15.34
CA SER A 153 -4.23 6.52 13.90
C SER A 153 -3.45 5.24 13.63
N LEU A 154 -2.40 4.93 14.41
CA LEU A 154 -1.62 3.71 14.25
C LEU A 154 -2.45 2.46 14.54
N LEU A 155 -3.23 2.47 15.63
CA LEU A 155 -4.15 1.38 15.97
C LEU A 155 -5.24 1.23 14.90
N GLY A 156 -5.77 2.33 14.39
CA GLY A 156 -6.73 2.36 13.30
C GLY A 156 -6.18 1.77 12.00
N SER A 157 -4.92 2.06 11.65
CA SER A 157 -4.24 1.49 10.47
C SER A 157 -4.14 -0.04 10.58
N ILE A 158 -3.73 -0.55 11.76
CA ILE A 158 -3.67 -2.01 12.02
C ILE A 158 -5.06 -2.64 11.89
N LEU A 159 -6.09 -2.07 12.54
CA LEU A 159 -7.45 -2.60 12.46
C LEU A 159 -8.02 -2.54 11.04
N SER A 160 -7.78 -1.46 10.31
CA SER A 160 -8.20 -1.29 8.93
C SER A 160 -7.60 -2.38 8.04
N ASN A 161 -6.30 -2.65 8.15
CA ASN A 161 -5.66 -3.68 7.33
C ASN A 161 -6.13 -5.10 7.71
N LEU A 162 -6.26 -5.40 9.00
CA LEU A 162 -6.61 -6.75 9.47
C LEU A 162 -8.10 -7.10 9.35
N LEU A 163 -9.00 -6.15 9.58
CA LEU A 163 -10.45 -6.42 9.57
C LEU A 163 -11.10 -5.89 8.31
N LEU A 164 -10.86 -4.61 7.97
CA LEU A 164 -11.57 -3.98 6.86
C LEU A 164 -11.03 -4.49 5.52
N VAL A 165 -9.72 -4.33 5.25
CA VAL A 165 -9.11 -4.73 3.97
C VAL A 165 -9.11 -6.23 3.81
N LEU A 166 -8.56 -6.97 4.78
CA LEU A 166 -8.55 -8.43 4.72
C LEU A 166 -9.97 -9.00 4.69
N GLY A 167 -10.86 -8.55 5.59
CA GLY A 167 -12.24 -9.04 5.65
C GLY A 167 -13.05 -8.77 4.39
N THR A 168 -12.96 -7.58 3.80
CA THR A 168 -13.62 -7.27 2.53
C THR A 168 -13.01 -8.05 1.37
N SER A 169 -11.70 -8.27 1.35
CA SER A 169 -11.04 -9.07 0.29
C SER A 169 -11.47 -10.55 0.33
N LEU A 170 -11.59 -11.14 1.52
CA LEU A 170 -12.10 -12.49 1.72
C LEU A 170 -13.60 -12.58 1.38
N PHE A 171 -14.40 -11.61 1.83
CA PHE A 171 -15.83 -11.57 1.56
C PHE A 171 -16.13 -11.42 0.06
N CYS A 172 -15.59 -10.39 -0.59
CA CYS A 172 -15.79 -10.14 -2.02
C CYS A 172 -15.16 -11.24 -2.87
N GLY A 173 -13.98 -11.72 -2.50
CA GLY A 173 -13.30 -12.80 -3.21
C GLY A 173 -14.01 -14.15 -3.07
N GLY A 174 -14.65 -14.42 -1.92
CA GLY A 174 -15.51 -15.57 -1.69
C GLY A 174 -16.81 -15.51 -2.51
N ILE A 175 -17.45 -14.34 -2.61
CA ILE A 175 -18.62 -14.14 -3.48
C ILE A 175 -18.24 -14.36 -4.96
N ALA A 176 -17.11 -13.79 -5.41
CA ALA A 176 -16.65 -13.94 -6.79
C ALA A 176 -16.27 -15.39 -7.13
N ASN A 177 -15.82 -16.17 -6.14
CA ASN A 177 -15.39 -17.55 -6.30
C ASN A 177 -16.30 -18.53 -5.53
N LEU A 178 -17.62 -18.35 -5.59
CA LEU A 178 -18.57 -19.15 -4.78
C LEU A 178 -18.47 -20.67 -4.96
N ARG A 179 -17.87 -21.13 -6.08
CA ARG A 179 -17.66 -22.56 -6.40
C ARG A 179 -16.20 -23.02 -6.31
N LYS A 180 -15.29 -22.17 -5.84
CA LYS A 180 -13.84 -22.46 -5.78
C LYS A 180 -13.27 -21.94 -4.46
N GLU A 181 -12.47 -22.76 -3.80
CA GLU A 181 -11.72 -22.32 -2.63
C GLU A 181 -10.70 -21.25 -2.99
N GLN A 182 -10.57 -20.21 -2.16
CA GLN A 182 -9.52 -19.21 -2.28
C GLN A 182 -8.21 -19.80 -1.73
N LYS A 183 -7.21 -19.98 -2.61
CA LYS A 183 -5.89 -20.47 -2.23
C LYS A 183 -4.99 -19.30 -1.84
N TYR A 184 -4.20 -19.51 -0.78
CA TYR A 184 -3.14 -18.61 -0.34
C TYR A 184 -1.90 -19.43 0.02
N ASP A 185 -0.72 -18.81 -0.04
CA ASP A 185 0.50 -19.45 0.41
C ASP A 185 0.50 -19.53 1.95
N ARG A 186 0.43 -20.76 2.48
CA ARG A 186 0.40 -21.01 3.91
C ARG A 186 1.70 -20.56 4.59
N LYS A 187 2.85 -20.73 3.95
CA LYS A 187 4.15 -20.36 4.55
C LYS A 187 4.25 -18.85 4.71
N GLN A 188 3.86 -18.10 3.68
CA GLN A 188 3.88 -16.63 3.73
C GLN A 188 2.85 -16.10 4.75
N ALA A 189 1.66 -16.69 4.78
CA ALA A 189 0.63 -16.34 5.75
C ALA A 189 1.07 -16.62 7.20
N ASP A 190 1.72 -17.75 7.45
CA ASP A 190 2.21 -18.13 8.79
C ASP A 190 3.30 -17.16 9.28
N VAL A 191 4.30 -16.85 8.45
CA VAL A 191 5.35 -15.88 8.80
C VAL A 191 4.76 -14.51 9.13
N ASN A 192 3.86 -14.01 8.27
CA ASN A 192 3.22 -12.70 8.48
C ASN A 192 2.32 -12.71 9.73
N SER A 193 1.59 -13.79 10.00
CA SER A 193 0.73 -13.92 11.18
C SER A 193 1.54 -13.95 12.47
N LEU A 194 2.68 -14.65 12.48
CA LEU A 194 3.58 -14.69 13.64
C LEU A 194 4.22 -13.32 13.91
N LEU A 195 4.62 -12.58 12.87
CA LEU A 195 5.14 -11.22 13.01
C LEU A 195 4.08 -10.24 13.54
N LEU A 196 2.84 -10.34 13.03
CA LEU A 196 1.71 -9.57 13.55
C LEU A 196 1.41 -9.91 15.01
N LEU A 197 1.46 -11.19 15.39
CA LEU A 197 1.30 -11.62 16.77
C LEU A 197 2.40 -11.05 17.67
N LEU A 198 3.66 -11.08 17.24
CA LEU A 198 4.78 -10.48 17.96
C LEU A 198 4.55 -8.97 18.15
N ALA A 199 4.16 -8.25 17.09
CA ALA A 199 3.87 -6.81 17.16
C ALA A 199 2.71 -6.52 18.13
N LEU A 200 1.65 -7.32 18.10
CA LEU A 200 0.52 -7.21 19.02
C LEU A 200 0.97 -7.41 20.48
N LEU A 201 1.74 -8.45 20.77
CA LEU A 201 2.25 -8.72 22.12
C LEU A 201 3.14 -7.56 22.63
N CYS A 202 4.04 -7.05 21.79
CA CYS A 202 4.89 -5.91 22.11
C CYS A 202 4.08 -4.63 22.41
N HIS A 203 2.93 -4.43 21.74
CA HIS A 203 2.04 -3.28 21.97
C HIS A 203 1.13 -3.47 23.20
N MET A 204 0.63 -4.70 23.41
CA MET A 204 -0.24 -5.04 24.54
C MET A 204 0.49 -4.98 25.88
N LEU A 205 1.79 -5.28 25.90
CA LEU A 205 2.57 -5.32 27.13
C LEU A 205 2.61 -3.95 27.87
N PRO A 206 2.98 -2.80 27.24
CA PRO A 206 2.84 -1.48 27.86
C PRO A 206 1.40 -1.10 28.21
N LEU A 207 0.42 -1.53 27.41
CA LEU A 207 -0.98 -1.22 27.62
C LEU A 207 -1.51 -1.89 28.90
N LEU A 208 -1.28 -3.20 29.05
CA LEU A 208 -1.69 -3.97 30.21
C LEU A 208 -0.99 -3.50 31.48
N PHE A 209 0.32 -3.19 31.39
CA PHE A 209 1.07 -2.66 32.52
C PHE A 209 0.49 -1.33 33.03
N LYS A 210 0.08 -0.43 32.11
CA LYS A 210 -0.58 0.82 32.47
C LYS A 210 -1.91 0.59 33.20
N TYR A 211 -2.69 -0.41 32.82
CA TYR A 211 -3.99 -0.70 33.46
C TYR A 211 -3.87 -1.47 34.77
N ALA A 212 -2.84 -2.32 34.92
CA ALA A 212 -2.67 -3.16 36.10
C ALA A 212 -2.06 -2.42 37.31
N ALA A 213 -1.33 -1.32 37.08
CA ALA A 213 -0.57 -0.67 38.14
C ALA A 213 -1.38 0.40 38.90
N ALA A 214 -1.29 0.36 40.23
CA ALA A 214 -2.11 1.19 41.14
C ALA A 214 -1.57 2.62 41.39
N SER A 215 -0.29 2.89 41.09
CA SER A 215 0.35 4.19 41.36
C SER A 215 0.64 4.94 40.06
N SER A 216 0.14 6.17 39.90
CA SER A 216 0.09 6.85 38.59
C SER A 216 1.46 7.30 38.05
N ASP A 217 2.33 7.88 38.88
CA ASP A 217 3.53 8.59 38.39
C ASP A 217 4.73 7.66 38.12
N ILE A 218 4.95 6.66 38.99
CA ILE A 218 5.96 5.61 38.79
C ILE A 218 5.59 4.75 37.58
N THR A 219 4.31 4.41 37.43
CA THR A 219 3.79 3.63 36.31
C THR A 219 3.97 4.35 34.99
N ALA A 220 3.77 5.67 34.93
CA ALA A 220 3.94 6.42 33.68
C ALA A 220 5.38 6.32 33.14
N LYS A 221 6.38 6.48 34.01
CA LYS A 221 7.80 6.37 33.63
C LYS A 221 8.16 4.95 33.21
N ALA A 222 7.75 3.95 33.97
CA ALA A 222 7.99 2.55 33.64
C ALA A 222 7.27 2.11 32.35
N THR A 223 6.02 2.53 32.13
CA THR A 223 5.26 2.28 30.89
C THR A 223 5.98 2.87 29.68
N LEU A 224 6.53 4.08 29.81
CA LEU A 224 7.27 4.73 28.72
C LEU A 224 8.57 3.98 28.41
N GLN A 225 9.32 3.56 29.42
CA GLN A 225 10.53 2.74 29.23
C GLN A 225 10.19 1.42 28.55
N LEU A 226 9.11 0.77 28.98
CA LEU A 226 8.63 -0.47 28.40
C LEU A 226 8.19 -0.29 26.94
N SER A 227 7.47 0.78 26.62
CA SER A 227 7.09 1.14 25.25
C SER A 227 8.30 1.40 24.35
N ARG A 228 9.35 2.05 24.86
CA ARG A 228 10.61 2.27 24.15
C ARG A 228 11.35 0.95 23.89
N ALA A 229 11.42 0.08 24.90
CA ALA A 229 12.01 -1.25 24.75
C ALA A 229 11.25 -2.09 23.71
N SER A 230 9.91 -2.15 23.80
CA SER A 230 9.05 -2.80 22.80
C SER A 230 9.29 -2.24 21.39
N SER A 231 9.43 -0.92 21.25
CA SER A 231 9.69 -0.29 19.95
C SER A 231 11.03 -0.71 19.35
N ILE A 232 12.09 -0.82 20.16
CA ILE A 232 13.42 -1.30 19.73
C ILE A 232 13.33 -2.76 19.27
N VAL A 233 12.67 -3.62 20.06
CA VAL A 233 12.49 -5.05 19.71
C VAL A 233 11.72 -5.18 18.40
N MET A 234 10.63 -4.42 18.22
CA MET A 234 9.88 -4.42 16.96
C MET A 234 10.72 -3.93 15.78
N LEU A 235 11.55 -2.90 15.97
CA LEU A 235 12.43 -2.38 14.92
C LEU A 235 13.47 -3.43 14.49
N ILE A 236 14.10 -4.12 15.46
CA ILE A 236 15.05 -5.21 15.19
C ILE A 236 14.34 -6.36 14.45
N GLY A 237 13.17 -6.77 14.92
CA GLY A 237 12.36 -7.80 14.27
C GLY A 237 11.97 -7.42 12.85
N TYR A 238 11.61 -6.16 12.62
CA TYR A 238 11.31 -5.63 11.28
C TYR A 238 12.52 -5.62 10.35
N PHE A 239 13.69 -5.19 10.82
CA PHE A 239 14.91 -5.25 10.02
C PHE A 239 15.32 -6.69 9.71
N ALA A 240 15.24 -7.60 10.68
CA ALA A 240 15.48 -9.03 10.45
C ALA A 240 14.50 -9.59 9.42
N TYR A 241 13.23 -9.21 9.48
CA TYR A 241 12.22 -9.56 8.47
C TYR A 241 12.55 -8.99 7.08
N LEU A 242 12.99 -7.73 6.98
CA LEU A 242 13.40 -7.16 5.70
C LEU A 242 14.60 -7.90 5.10
N VAL A 243 15.59 -8.27 5.92
CA VAL A 243 16.73 -9.08 5.45
C VAL A 243 16.25 -10.47 5.02
N PHE A 244 15.31 -11.06 5.75
CA PHE A 244 14.70 -12.33 5.39
C PHE A 244 13.97 -12.27 4.04
N GLN A 245 13.14 -11.25 3.86
CA GLN A 245 12.30 -11.04 2.69
C GLN A 245 13.11 -10.66 1.44
N LEU A 246 14.11 -9.77 1.59
CA LEU A 246 14.84 -9.19 0.45
C LEU A 246 16.11 -9.95 0.07
N TRP A 247 16.68 -10.74 0.99
CA TRP A 247 17.95 -11.42 0.75
C TRP A 247 17.87 -12.92 0.95
N THR A 248 17.58 -13.41 2.17
CA THR A 248 17.80 -14.84 2.46
C THR A 248 16.75 -15.76 1.86
N HIS A 249 15.49 -15.30 1.77
CA HIS A 249 14.37 -16.11 1.32
C HIS A 249 13.54 -15.40 0.25
N ARG A 250 14.22 -14.68 -0.64
CA ARG A 250 13.59 -13.93 -1.74
C ARG A 250 12.68 -14.80 -2.60
N GLU A 251 13.05 -16.06 -2.81
CA GLU A 251 12.29 -17.05 -3.59
C GLU A 251 10.90 -17.38 -3.01
N PHE A 252 10.65 -17.14 -1.71
CA PHE A 252 9.32 -17.31 -1.11
C PHE A 252 8.39 -16.10 -1.34
N PHE A 253 8.93 -14.95 -1.76
CA PHE A 253 8.17 -13.71 -1.95
C PHE A 253 8.11 -13.25 -3.41
N GLU A 254 9.00 -13.76 -4.26
CA GLU A 254 8.87 -13.64 -5.72
C GLU A 254 7.81 -14.65 -6.19
N ALA A 255 6.75 -14.16 -6.83
CA ALA A 255 5.70 -15.03 -7.35
C ALA A 255 6.32 -16.02 -8.35
N GLN A 256 6.16 -17.33 -8.11
CA GLN A 256 6.52 -18.36 -9.07
C GLN A 256 5.86 -18.06 -10.43
N GLU A 257 6.70 -18.00 -11.46
CA GLU A 257 6.30 -17.85 -12.87
C GLU A 257 5.33 -18.95 -13.33
#